data_AF-A0A522WFB0-F1
#
_entry.id   AF-A0A522WFB0-F1
#
_cell.length_a   1.000
_cell.length_b   1.000
_cell.length_c   1.000
_cell.angle_alpha   90.00
_cell.angle_beta   90.00
_cell.angle_gamma   90.00
#
_symmetry.space_group_name_H-M   'P 1'
#
loop_
_entity.id
_entity.type
_entity.pdbx_description
1 polymer ?
#
loop_
_entity_poly.entity_id
_entity_poly.type
_entity_poly.pdbx_seq_one_letter_code
_entity_poly.pdbx_strand_id
1 'polypeptide(L)'
;MNFTTTTGLGYIKDDVTGRIVSKCDFPAKVNIMTGKPIPTTHLIKDGYSFVEVVSRAELDAITLQTIDELKNELIGFVKAEASSRILLHAPDYKVLRHKEQIDAGLQTTLTSVDYSALLAVRQAIRSASKVIETEIMGISDIMGLQTFNITSNKAWPI
;
A
#
# COMPACT_ATOMS: atom_id res chain seq x y z
N MET A 1 -48.05 6.65 8.21
CA MET A 1 -47.22 7.87 8.42
C MET A 1 -46.43 7.69 9.69
N ASN A 2 -45.22 8.26 9.71
CA ASN A 2 -44.25 8.41 10.80
C ASN A 2 -43.05 7.45 10.76
N PHE A 3 -41.92 8.02 10.35
CA PHE A 3 -40.58 7.55 10.66
C PHE A 3 -40.21 8.02 12.07
N THR A 4 -39.66 7.11 12.87
CA THR A 4 -38.83 7.45 14.03
C THR A 4 -37.62 6.51 14.04
N THR A 5 -36.47 7.11 13.76
CA THR A 5 -35.12 6.56 13.93
C THR A 5 -34.88 6.13 15.37
N THR A 6 -34.52 4.87 15.62
CA THR A 6 -33.57 4.44 16.66
C THR A 6 -33.28 2.95 16.44
N THR A 7 -32.12 2.59 15.88
CA THR A 7 -31.56 1.23 15.95
C THR A 7 -30.04 1.38 15.90
N GLY A 8 -29.28 1.09 16.96
CA GLY A 8 -29.46 0.00 17.90
C GLY A 8 -28.75 -1.21 17.32
N LEU A 9 -27.52 -1.44 17.79
CA LEU A 9 -26.68 -2.59 17.47
C LEU A 9 -27.50 -3.88 17.59
N GLY A 10 -27.65 -4.61 16.47
CA GLY A 10 -28.31 -5.91 16.46
C GLY A 10 -27.45 -6.96 17.20
N TYR A 11 -28.06 -7.68 18.12
CA TYR A 11 -27.52 -8.91 18.72
C TYR A 11 -28.42 -10.08 18.30
N ILE A 12 -27.82 -11.13 17.75
CA ILE A 12 -28.50 -12.41 17.48
C ILE A 12 -28.12 -13.38 18.63
N LYS A 13 -29.12 -13.95 19.31
CA LYS A 13 -29.03 -15.17 20.17
C LYS A 13 -29.24 -16.38 19.26
N ASP A 14 -28.71 -17.59 19.46
CA ASP A 14 -28.35 -18.42 20.62
C ASP A 14 -27.46 -19.54 20.01
N ASP A 15 -26.63 -20.31 20.73
CA ASP A 15 -27.11 -21.62 21.19
C ASP A 15 -26.24 -22.35 22.27
N VAL A 16 -26.96 -22.95 23.23
CA VAL A 16 -26.66 -24.10 24.14
C VAL A 16 -25.77 -23.90 25.39
N THR A 17 -25.18 -22.74 25.67
CA THR A 17 -24.42 -22.56 26.95
C THR A 17 -24.73 -21.29 27.76
N GLY A 18 -25.68 -20.46 27.33
CA GLY A 18 -26.02 -19.22 28.04
C GLY A 18 -24.90 -18.18 28.11
N ARG A 19 -23.78 -18.38 27.38
CA ARG A 19 -22.76 -17.36 27.18
C ARG A 19 -23.14 -16.48 26.00
N ILE A 20 -23.30 -15.19 26.27
CA ILE A 20 -23.28 -14.16 25.22
C ILE A 20 -21.84 -14.12 24.70
N VAL A 21 -21.61 -14.63 23.49
CA VAL A 21 -20.33 -14.47 22.80
C VAL A 21 -20.30 -13.06 22.22
N SER A 22 -19.94 -12.08 23.05
CA SER A 22 -19.53 -10.78 22.55
C SER A 22 -18.04 -10.85 22.20
N LYS A 23 -17.74 -10.64 20.93
CA LYS A 23 -16.41 -10.60 20.28
C LYS A 23 -15.91 -11.95 19.78
N CYS A 24 -15.58 -11.96 18.48
CA CYS A 24 -14.51 -12.79 17.99
C CYS A 24 -13.28 -12.50 18.86
N ASP A 25 -12.91 -13.44 19.73
CA ASP A 25 -11.60 -13.44 20.37
C ASP A 25 -10.58 -13.72 19.27
N PHE A 26 -10.08 -12.63 18.65
CA PHE A 26 -8.80 -12.70 17.98
C PHE A 26 -7.76 -13.12 19.03
N PRO A 27 -6.87 -14.08 18.73
CA PRO A 27 -5.79 -14.42 19.65
C PRO A 27 -5.06 -13.13 20.02
N ALA A 28 -4.88 -12.90 21.33
CA ALA A 28 -4.22 -11.71 21.84
C ALA A 28 -2.96 -11.47 21.03
N LYS A 29 -2.84 -10.27 20.45
CA LYS A 29 -1.63 -9.91 19.70
C LYS A 29 -0.45 -10.10 20.65
N VAL A 30 0.38 -11.08 20.37
CA VAL A 30 1.62 -11.31 21.13
C VAL A 30 2.67 -10.42 20.49
N ASN A 31 3.49 -9.76 21.31
CA ASN A 31 4.64 -9.06 20.76
C ASN A 31 5.62 -10.10 20.20
N ILE A 32 5.74 -10.12 18.86
CA ILE A 32 6.50 -11.13 18.11
C ILE A 32 8.01 -11.11 18.46
N MET A 33 8.51 -10.03 19.06
CA MET A 33 9.91 -9.90 19.48
C MET A 33 10.17 -10.34 20.93
N THR A 34 9.15 -10.41 21.79
CA THR A 34 9.34 -10.69 23.24
C THR A 34 8.50 -11.85 23.77
N GLY A 35 7.56 -12.38 22.99
CA GLY A 35 6.70 -13.51 23.38
C GLY A 35 5.74 -13.18 24.54
N LYS A 36 5.69 -11.93 24.99
CA LYS A 36 4.83 -11.49 26.10
C LYS A 36 3.46 -11.05 25.59
N PRO A 37 2.38 -11.32 26.34
CA PRO A 37 1.04 -10.86 26.00
C PRO A 37 1.01 -9.32 26.07
N ILE A 38 0.45 -8.69 25.03
CA ILE A 38 0.19 -7.25 25.05
C ILE A 38 -0.88 -7.00 26.13
N PRO A 39 -0.66 -6.06 27.08
CA PRO A 39 -1.62 -5.79 28.13
C PRO A 39 -2.92 -5.26 27.50
N THR A 40 -4.00 -6.00 27.72
CA THR A 40 -5.34 -5.62 27.30
C THR A 40 -5.78 -4.42 28.15
N THR A 41 -5.81 -3.23 27.58
CA THR A 41 -6.40 -2.06 28.24
C THR A 41 -7.89 -2.31 28.49
N HIS A 42 -8.25 -2.50 29.75
CA HIS A 42 -9.64 -2.45 30.20
C HIS A 42 -10.16 -1.03 30.01
N LEU A 43 -11.07 -0.86 29.05
CA LEU A 43 -11.85 0.38 28.91
C LEU A 43 -12.84 0.45 30.07
N ILE A 44 -12.46 1.11 31.17
CA ILE A 44 -13.40 1.52 32.21
C ILE A 44 -14.08 2.78 31.70
N LYS A 45 -15.38 2.62 31.40
CA LYS A 45 -16.35 3.69 31.25
C LYS A 45 -16.46 4.35 32.63
N ASP A 46 -15.88 5.54 32.76
CA ASP A 46 -16.40 6.69 33.52
C ASP A 46 -15.26 7.71 33.71
N GLY A 47 -15.55 8.94 33.31
CA GLY A 47 -14.58 9.99 33.04
C GLY A 47 -13.59 10.29 34.15
N TYR A 48 -12.31 10.07 33.87
CA TYR A 48 -11.17 10.83 34.37
C TYR A 48 -10.08 10.81 33.30
N SER A 49 -9.72 11.99 32.78
CA SER A 49 -8.61 12.17 31.85
C SER A 49 -7.29 12.03 32.61
N PHE A 50 -6.71 10.83 32.61
CA PHE A 50 -5.33 10.64 32.97
C PHE A 50 -4.47 11.00 31.76
N VAL A 51 -3.73 12.10 31.86
CA VAL A 51 -2.54 12.33 31.03
C VAL A 51 -1.53 11.32 31.50
N GLU A 52 -1.57 10.13 30.92
CA GLU A 52 -0.49 9.16 31.05
C GLU A 52 0.68 9.77 30.29
N VAL A 53 1.65 10.29 31.05
CA VAL A 53 2.94 10.71 30.53
C VAL A 53 3.60 9.45 29.99
N VAL A 54 3.27 9.11 28.73
CA VAL A 54 4.05 8.22 27.91
C VAL A 54 5.45 8.80 27.96
N SER A 55 6.36 8.08 28.61
CA SER A 55 7.74 8.52 28.69
C SER A 55 8.22 8.78 27.27
N ARG A 56 8.83 9.95 27.02
CA ARG A 56 9.32 10.36 25.69
C ARG A 56 10.12 9.25 25.00
N ALA A 57 10.82 8.42 25.78
CA ALA A 57 11.61 7.28 25.33
C ALA A 57 10.81 6.18 24.59
N GLU A 58 9.53 5.96 24.90
CA GLU A 58 8.70 4.96 24.18
C GLU A 58 8.00 5.55 22.96
N LEU A 59 7.80 6.87 22.92
CA LEU A 59 7.32 7.58 21.73
C LEU A 59 8.43 7.71 20.66
N ASP A 60 9.68 7.82 21.10
CA ASP A 60 10.87 7.94 20.24
C ASP A 60 11.22 6.63 19.51
N ALA A 61 10.72 5.47 19.98
CA ALA A 61 10.94 4.18 19.33
C ALA A 61 9.98 3.88 18.17
N ILE A 62 8.88 4.64 18.04
CA ILE A 62 7.82 4.40 17.03
C ILE A 62 8.03 5.23 15.75
N THR A 63 8.97 6.19 15.71
CA THR A 63 9.08 7.11 14.55
C THR A 63 10.51 7.45 14.09
N LEU A 64 11.50 6.59 14.36
CA LEU A 64 12.80 6.68 13.68
C LEU A 64 12.78 5.87 12.38
N GLN A 65 11.88 6.22 11.46
CA GLN A 65 12.08 5.82 10.07
C GLN A 65 13.32 6.56 9.58
N THR A 66 14.35 5.81 9.20
CA THR A 66 15.56 6.42 8.66
C THR A 66 15.25 7.00 7.28
N ILE A 67 15.99 8.05 6.88
CA ILE A 67 15.88 8.63 5.54
C ILE A 67 16.04 7.55 4.46
N ASP A 68 16.91 6.55 4.70
CA ASP A 68 17.15 5.45 3.78
C ASP A 68 15.97 4.48 3.69
N GLU A 69 15.28 4.19 4.79
CA GLU A 69 14.05 3.39 4.79
C GLU A 69 12.95 4.08 3.98
N LEU A 70 12.73 5.38 4.20
CA LEU A 70 11.75 6.17 3.44
C LEU A 70 12.08 6.21 1.94
N LYS A 71 13.36 6.36 1.58
CA LYS A 71 13.81 6.29 0.18
C LYS A 71 13.47 4.94 -0.44
N ASN A 72 13.77 3.85 0.26
CA ASN A 72 13.50 2.50 -0.22
C ASN A 72 12.00 2.24 -0.40
N GLU A 73 11.17 2.71 0.53
CA GLU A 73 9.71 2.62 0.45
C GLU A 73 9.17 3.39 -0.76
N LEU A 74 9.58 4.64 -0.93
CA LEU A 74 9.18 5.46 -2.09
C LEU A 74 9.64 4.86 -3.41
N ILE A 75 10.87 4.33 -3.49
CA ILE A 75 11.35 3.60 -4.67
C ILE A 75 10.48 2.37 -4.95
N GLY A 76 10.01 1.67 -3.91
CA GLY A 76 9.03 0.59 -4.03
C GLY A 76 7.73 1.07 -4.69
N PHE A 77 7.19 2.21 -4.24
CA PHE A 77 6.00 2.82 -4.83
C PHE A 77 6.22 3.27 -6.28
N VAL A 78 7.37 3.85 -6.63
CA VAL A 78 7.71 4.23 -8.02
C VAL A 78 7.68 3.01 -8.94
N LYS A 79 8.25 1.88 -8.50
CA LYS A 79 8.26 0.63 -9.28
C LYS A 79 6.86 0.04 -9.43
N ALA A 80 6.04 0.10 -8.39
CA ALA A 80 4.64 -0.32 -8.44
C ALA A 80 3.83 0.55 -9.42
N GLU A 81 4.02 1.87 -9.38
CA GLU A 81 3.38 2.83 -10.28
C GLU A 81 3.81 2.61 -11.75
N ALA A 82 5.11 2.40 -11.99
CA ALA A 82 5.62 2.04 -13.32
C ALA A 82 4.96 0.76 -13.86
N SER A 83 4.80 -0.25 -13.01
CA SER A 83 4.16 -1.52 -13.36
C SER A 83 2.67 -1.32 -13.69
N SER A 84 1.96 -0.50 -12.91
CA SER A 84 0.57 -0.11 -13.16
C SER A 84 0.41 0.58 -14.52
N ARG A 85 1.28 1.54 -14.84
CA ARG A 85 1.27 2.26 -16.13
C ARG A 85 1.58 1.33 -17.30
N ILE A 86 2.52 0.39 -17.14
CA ILE A 86 2.79 -0.63 -18.16
C ILE A 86 1.55 -1.50 -18.39
N LEU A 87 0.90 -1.95 -17.32
CA LEU A 87 -0.32 -2.76 -17.42
C LEU A 87 -1.44 -2.02 -18.17
N LEU A 88 -1.59 -0.72 -17.93
CA LEU A 88 -2.63 0.10 -18.54
C LEU A 88 -2.35 0.45 -20.00
N HIS A 89 -1.13 0.91 -20.31
CA HIS A 89 -0.82 1.51 -21.61
C HIS A 89 -0.07 0.57 -22.57
N ALA A 90 0.73 -0.36 -22.04
CA ALA A 90 1.56 -1.23 -22.87
C ALA A 90 1.80 -2.61 -22.23
N PRO A 91 0.74 -3.42 -22.05
CA PRO A 91 0.77 -4.58 -21.20
C PRO A 91 1.70 -5.69 -21.72
N ASP A 92 2.32 -6.41 -20.78
CA ASP A 92 3.30 -7.47 -21.06
C ASP A 92 2.75 -8.56 -21.98
N TYR A 93 1.49 -8.96 -21.77
CA TYR A 93 0.88 -10.05 -22.52
C TYR A 93 0.78 -9.76 -24.02
N LYS A 94 0.64 -8.50 -24.44
CA LYS A 94 0.59 -8.15 -25.87
C LYS A 94 1.94 -8.33 -26.55
N VAL A 95 3.00 -7.92 -25.86
CA VAL A 95 4.39 -8.05 -26.34
C VAL A 95 4.80 -9.52 -26.40
N LEU A 96 4.52 -10.28 -25.33
CA LEU A 96 4.82 -11.70 -25.26
C LEU A 96 4.08 -12.49 -26.35
N ARG A 97 2.77 -12.27 -26.48
CA ARG A 97 1.96 -12.92 -27.51
C ARG A 97 2.47 -12.62 -28.92
N HIS A 98 2.86 -11.38 -29.21
CA HIS A 98 3.42 -11.03 -30.52
C HIS A 98 4.69 -11.82 -30.83
N LYS A 99 5.60 -11.93 -29.85
CA LYS A 99 6.82 -12.72 -29.98
C LYS A 99 6.52 -14.20 -30.22
N GLU A 100 5.63 -14.78 -29.41
CA GLU A 100 5.21 -16.18 -29.56
C GLU A 100 4.60 -16.46 -30.94
N GLN A 101 3.82 -15.53 -31.49
CA GLN A 101 3.24 -15.66 -32.83
C GLN A 101 4.33 -15.65 -33.91
N ILE A 102 5.32 -14.76 -33.80
CA ILE A 102 6.47 -14.72 -34.73
C ILE A 102 7.25 -16.02 -34.65
N ASP A 103 7.59 -16.49 -33.44
CA ASP A 103 8.38 -17.70 -33.23
C ASP A 103 7.65 -18.95 -33.74
N ALA A 104 6.31 -18.96 -33.68
CA ALA A 104 5.46 -20.03 -34.22
C ALA A 104 5.13 -19.89 -35.72
N GLY A 105 5.60 -18.83 -36.40
CA GLY A 105 5.26 -18.55 -37.80
C GLY A 105 3.79 -18.22 -38.04
N LEU A 106 3.08 -17.77 -37.00
CA LEU A 106 1.67 -17.39 -37.04
C LEU A 106 1.51 -15.92 -37.40
N GLN A 107 0.36 -15.58 -38.01
CA GLN A 107 -0.01 -14.19 -38.22
C GLN A 107 -0.14 -13.46 -36.88
N THR A 108 0.52 -12.31 -36.78
CA THR A 108 0.53 -11.50 -35.56
C THR A 108 -0.76 -10.72 -35.41
N THR A 109 -1.22 -10.58 -34.17
CA THR A 109 -2.38 -9.72 -33.83
C THR A 109 -2.06 -8.23 -33.81
N LEU A 110 -0.77 -7.88 -33.76
CA LEU A 110 -0.26 -6.51 -33.84
C LEU A 110 0.48 -6.31 -35.16
N THR A 111 0.38 -5.11 -35.72
CA THR A 111 1.27 -4.69 -36.79
C THR A 111 2.69 -4.44 -36.24
N SER A 112 3.70 -4.41 -37.12
CA SER A 112 5.07 -4.06 -36.73
C SER A 112 5.16 -2.65 -36.12
N VAL A 113 4.34 -1.72 -36.65
CA VAL A 113 4.25 -0.34 -36.15
C VAL A 113 3.68 -0.32 -34.73
N ASP A 114 2.56 -1.00 -34.48
CA ASP A 114 1.93 -1.06 -33.16
C ASP A 114 2.85 -1.73 -32.12
N TYR A 115 3.55 -2.79 -32.52
CA TYR A 115 4.51 -3.47 -31.67
C TYR A 115 5.68 -2.54 -31.28
N SER A 116 6.24 -1.80 -32.25
CA SER A 116 7.31 -0.83 -31.99
C SER A 116 6.85 0.31 -31.07
N ALA A 117 5.61 0.79 -31.24
CA ALA A 117 5.03 1.82 -30.39
C ALA A 117 4.84 1.32 -28.95
N LEU A 118 4.36 0.10 -28.75
CA LEU A 118 4.24 -0.51 -27.42
C LEU A 118 5.60 -0.62 -26.72
N LEU A 119 6.64 -1.05 -27.45
CA LEU A 119 7.99 -1.13 -26.89
C LEU A 119 8.53 0.25 -26.50
N ALA A 120 8.28 1.28 -27.32
CA ALA A 120 8.69 2.65 -27.03
C ALA A 120 8.01 3.19 -25.76
N VAL A 121 6.70 2.98 -25.60
CA VAL A 121 5.95 3.38 -24.38
C VAL A 121 6.52 2.69 -23.14
N ARG A 122 6.80 1.38 -23.21
CA ARG A 122 7.39 0.63 -22.09
C ARG A 122 8.75 1.17 -21.70
N GLN A 123 9.59 1.47 -22.69
CA GLN A 123 10.91 2.02 -22.45
C GLN A 123 10.82 3.41 -21.82
N ALA A 124 9.92 4.27 -22.29
CA ALA A 124 9.67 5.59 -21.72
C ALA A 124 9.25 5.51 -20.24
N ILE A 125 8.32 4.61 -19.88
CA ILE A 125 7.89 4.42 -18.50
C ILE A 125 9.05 3.94 -17.60
N ARG A 126 9.87 3.00 -18.08
CA ARG A 126 11.04 2.51 -17.32
C ARG A 126 12.10 3.59 -17.13
N SER A 127 12.36 4.38 -18.16
CA SER A 127 13.27 5.52 -18.09
C SER A 127 12.74 6.56 -17.10
N ALA A 128 11.43 6.86 -17.11
CA ALA A 128 10.79 7.75 -16.15
C ALA A 128 10.94 7.24 -14.71
N SER A 129 10.64 5.96 -14.46
CA SER A 129 10.86 5.31 -13.15
C SER A 129 12.27 5.54 -12.65
N LYS A 130 13.28 5.34 -13.52
CA LYS A 130 14.68 5.51 -13.14
C LYS A 130 15.05 6.94 -12.80
N VAL A 131 14.50 7.92 -13.53
CA VAL A 131 14.67 9.35 -13.22
C VAL A 131 14.09 9.66 -11.83
N ILE A 132 12.86 9.23 -11.56
CA ILE A 132 12.18 9.48 -10.28
C ILE A 132 12.93 8.81 -9.11
N GLU A 133 13.41 7.57 -9.30
CA GLU A 133 14.27 6.90 -8.32
C GLU A 133 15.53 7.72 -8.00
N THR A 134 16.14 8.34 -9.02
CA THR A 134 17.33 9.19 -8.84
C THR A 134 16.99 10.48 -8.11
N GLU A 135 15.82 11.09 -8.41
CA GLU A 135 15.31 12.26 -7.68
C GLU A 135 15.12 11.94 -6.19
N ILE A 136 14.46 10.82 -5.86
CA ILE A 136 14.27 10.36 -4.47
C ILE A 136 15.60 10.16 -3.74
N MET A 137 16.57 9.52 -4.41
CA MET A 137 17.89 9.30 -3.82
C MET A 137 18.63 10.60 -3.52
N GLY A 138 18.39 11.65 -4.30
CA GLY A 138 18.96 12.98 -4.13
C GLY A 138 18.35 13.81 -2.99
N ILE A 139 17.20 13.42 -2.45
CA ILE A 139 16.56 14.13 -1.34
C ILE A 139 17.32 13.81 -0.04
N SER A 140 17.71 14.85 0.71
CA SER A 140 18.50 14.72 1.94
C SER A 140 17.69 14.89 3.22
N ASP A 141 16.42 15.29 3.11
CA ASP A 141 15.56 15.61 4.25
C ASP A 141 14.24 14.83 4.22
N ILE A 142 13.73 14.50 5.42
CA ILE A 142 12.51 13.70 5.59
C ILE A 142 11.29 14.42 5.02
N MET A 143 11.21 15.74 5.18
CA MET A 143 10.07 16.54 4.72
C MET A 143 9.95 16.52 3.19
N GLY A 144 11.08 16.61 2.48
CA GLY A 144 11.17 16.46 1.04
C GLY A 144 10.68 15.08 0.57
N LEU A 145 11.03 14.01 1.30
CA LEU A 145 10.56 12.65 0.99
C LEU A 145 9.05 12.50 1.19
N GLN A 146 8.50 13.01 2.31
CA GLN A 146 7.07 12.90 2.62
C GLN A 146 6.17 13.72 1.69
N THR A 147 6.69 14.81 1.13
CA THR A 147 5.97 15.68 0.19
C THR A 147 6.20 15.30 -1.27
N PHE A 148 7.08 14.32 -1.54
CA PHE A 148 7.41 13.90 -2.90
C PHE A 148 6.22 13.21 -3.56
N ASN A 149 5.72 13.80 -4.65
CA ASN A 149 4.57 13.25 -5.36
C ASN A 149 5.02 12.36 -6.51
N ILE A 150 4.88 11.05 -6.33
CA ILE A 150 5.24 10.05 -7.34
C ILE A 150 4.27 10.10 -8.53
N THR A 151 2.96 10.12 -8.30
CA THR A 151 1.95 9.91 -9.36
C THR A 151 1.86 11.06 -10.36
N SER A 152 2.12 12.28 -9.93
CA SER A 152 2.13 13.50 -10.76
C SER A 152 3.53 13.97 -11.16
N ASN A 153 4.55 13.13 -10.95
CA ASN A 153 5.91 13.49 -11.33
C ASN A 153 6.02 13.75 -12.84
N LYS A 154 6.66 14.88 -13.19
CA LYS A 154 6.86 15.35 -14.57
C LYS A 154 7.62 14.37 -15.48
N ALA A 155 8.38 13.43 -14.90
CA ALA A 155 9.14 12.45 -15.65
C ALA A 155 8.24 11.40 -16.31
N TRP A 156 7.02 11.20 -15.81
CA TRP A 156 6.09 10.26 -16.44
C TRP A 156 5.72 10.73 -17.85
N PRO A 157 5.73 9.82 -18.84
CA PRO A 157 5.20 10.15 -20.15
C PRO A 157 3.71 10.48 -20.05
N ILE A 158 3.30 11.56 -20.73
CA ILE A 158 1.91 12.03 -20.85
C ILE A 158 1.10 11.01 -21.65
#